data_AF-A0A662IJI9-F1
#
_entry.id   AF-A0A662IJI9-F1
#
_cell.length_a   1.000
_cell.length_b   1.000
_cell.length_c   1.000
_cell.angle_alpha   90.00
_cell.angle_beta   90.00
_cell.angle_gamma   90.00
#
_symmetry.space_group_name_H-M   'P 1'
#
loop_
_entity.id
_entity.type
_entity.pdbx_description
1 polymer ?
#
loop_
_entity_poly.entity_id
_entity_poly.type
_entity_poly.pdbx_seq_one_letter_code
_entity_poly.pdbx_strand_id
1 'polypeptide(L)'
;MNWIPILEVLAERRWMLDSWAIWATRIIEACLHVLGPQFKVFITGDVIEGRKWGGGLVEVIIALRETPQGELELSRIKSLIEKGARLPPYHPFKILVVSESNLDEYLGARKRVEVIPLKFKGTAL
;
A
#
# COMPACT_ATOMS: atom_id res chain seq x y z
N MET A 1 -22.79 7.05 -17.25
CA MET A 1 -22.37 6.53 -15.93
C MET A 1 -22.45 5.01 -16.01
N ASN A 2 -21.30 4.33 -16.14
CA ASN A 2 -21.27 2.87 -16.23
C ASN A 2 -21.33 2.30 -14.81
N TRP A 3 -22.42 1.63 -14.49
CA TRP A 3 -22.58 0.92 -13.23
C TRP A 3 -21.86 -0.41 -13.36
N ILE A 4 -20.72 -0.57 -12.69
CA ILE A 4 -20.08 -1.88 -12.55
C ILE A 4 -20.89 -2.66 -11.52
N PRO A 5 -21.35 -3.89 -11.82
CA PRO A 5 -22.04 -4.72 -10.85
C PRO A 5 -21.20 -4.92 -9.59
N ILE A 6 -21.81 -4.76 -8.41
CA ILE A 6 -21.12 -4.92 -7.12
C ILE A 6 -20.39 -6.26 -7.00
N LEU A 7 -20.93 -7.32 -7.60
CA LEU A 7 -20.31 -8.64 -7.61
C LEU A 7 -19.01 -8.68 -8.41
N GLU A 8 -18.91 -7.94 -9.52
CA GLU A 8 -17.69 -7.85 -10.30
C GLU A 8 -16.60 -7.12 -9.52
N VAL A 9 -16.94 -6.00 -8.87
CA VAL A 9 -16.01 -5.27 -8.00
C VAL A 9 -15.51 -6.16 -6.86
N LEU A 10 -16.39 -6.93 -6.22
CA LEU A 10 -16.01 -7.83 -5.13
C LEU A 10 -15.14 -9.00 -5.62
N ALA A 11 -15.39 -9.52 -6.83
CA ALA A 11 -14.57 -10.56 -7.45
C ALA A 11 -13.17 -10.05 -7.79
N GLU A 12 -13.06 -8.86 -8.40
CA GLU A 12 -11.77 -8.22 -8.70
C GLU A 12 -10.98 -7.95 -7.43
N ARG A 13 -11.62 -7.34 -6.42
CA ARG A 13 -11.00 -7.11 -5.10
C ARG A 13 -10.51 -8.40 -4.47
N ARG A 14 -11.27 -9.49 -4.58
CA ARG A 14 -10.85 -10.80 -4.07
C ARG A 14 -9.59 -11.30 -4.77
N TRP A 15 -9.53 -11.21 -6.09
CA TRP A 15 -8.34 -11.58 -6.84
C TRP A 15 -7.12 -10.73 -6.47
N MET A 16 -7.32 -9.42 -6.25
CA MET A 16 -6.25 -8.53 -5.75
C MET A 16 -5.77 -8.91 -4.35
N LEU A 17 -6.67 -9.33 -3.46
CA LEU A 17 -6.33 -9.84 -2.12
C LEU A 17 -5.55 -11.16 -2.18
N ASP A 18 -5.91 -12.05 -3.12
CA ASP A 18 -5.18 -13.30 -3.31
C ASP A 18 -3.78 -13.05 -3.89
N SER A 19 -3.63 -12.02 -4.73
CA SER A 19 -2.38 -11.57 -5.35
C SER A 19 -1.70 -10.39 -4.63
N TRP A 20 -2.00 -10.17 -3.35
CA TRP A 20 -1.62 -8.94 -2.64
C TRP A 20 -0.12 -8.62 -2.67
N ALA A 21 0.75 -9.64 -2.66
CA ALA A 21 2.20 -9.45 -2.67
C ALA A 21 2.70 -8.78 -3.96
N ILE A 22 2.08 -9.10 -5.10
CA ILE A 22 2.39 -8.50 -6.40
C ILE A 22 1.99 -7.02 -6.39
N TRP A 23 0.78 -6.73 -5.90
CA TRP A 23 0.28 -5.36 -5.79
C TRP A 23 1.07 -4.53 -4.78
N ALA A 24 1.44 -5.11 -3.64
CA ALA A 24 2.31 -4.46 -2.66
C ALA A 24 3.67 -4.12 -3.26
N THR A 25 4.26 -5.01 -4.06
CA THR A 25 5.51 -4.73 -4.78
C THR A 25 5.37 -3.51 -5.70
N ARG A 26 4.28 -3.45 -6.48
CA ARG A 26 3.97 -2.30 -7.35
C ARG A 26 3.77 -0.99 -6.57
N ILE A 27 3.14 -1.07 -5.39
CA ILE A 27 2.98 0.08 -4.49
C ILE A 27 4.35 0.54 -3.99
N ILE A 28 5.22 -0.39 -3.57
CA ILE A 28 6.57 -0.08 -3.08
C ILE A 28 7.43 0.56 -4.19
N GLU A 29 7.36 0.04 -5.41
CA GLU A 29 8.02 0.65 -6.59
C GLU A 29 7.52 2.07 -6.83
N ALA A 30 6.20 2.29 -6.78
CA ALA A 30 5.63 3.62 -6.89
C ALA A 30 6.08 4.55 -5.74
N CYS A 31 6.19 4.04 -4.51
CA CYS A 31 6.76 4.78 -3.39
C CYS A 31 8.22 5.18 -3.64
N LEU A 32 9.05 4.29 -4.19
CA LEU A 32 10.45 4.62 -4.55
C LEU A 32 10.53 5.78 -5.53
N HIS A 33 9.65 5.83 -6.51
CA HIS A 33 9.60 6.91 -7.49
C HIS A 33 9.09 8.23 -6.91
N VAL A 34 8.12 8.19 -5.99
CA VAL A 34 7.48 9.39 -5.42
C VAL A 34 8.24 9.96 -4.23
N LEU A 35 8.75 9.10 -3.35
CA LEU A 35 9.33 9.46 -2.04
C LEU A 35 10.86 9.27 -1.99
N GLY A 36 11.46 8.64 -2.99
CA GLY A 36 12.86 8.24 -2.96
C GLY A 36 13.10 6.98 -2.10
N PRO A 37 14.35 6.59 -1.84
CA PRO A 37 14.69 5.27 -1.29
C PRO A 37 14.61 5.17 0.24
N GLN A 38 14.35 6.27 0.95
CA GLN A 38 14.47 6.33 2.42
C GLN A 38 13.11 6.17 3.10
N PHE A 39 12.60 4.94 3.12
CA PHE A 39 11.39 4.59 3.88
C PHE A 39 11.41 3.12 4.31
N LYS A 40 10.64 2.81 5.34
CA LYS A 40 10.32 1.42 5.73
C LYS A 40 8.91 1.08 5.30
N VAL A 41 8.67 -0.19 5.01
CA VAL A 41 7.34 -0.66 4.62
C VAL A 41 6.89 -1.77 5.55
N PHE A 42 5.65 -1.66 6.02
CA PHE A 42 4.98 -2.71 6.76
C PHE A 42 3.67 -3.04 6.07
N ILE A 43 3.43 -4.32 5.87
CA ILE A 43 2.19 -4.81 5.28
C ILE A 43 1.44 -5.56 6.36
N THR A 44 0.18 -5.17 6.58
CA THR A 44 -0.72 -5.75 7.58
C THR A 44 -2.15 -5.82 7.01
N GLY A 45 -3.12 -6.15 7.86
CA GLY A 45 -4.52 -6.32 7.47
C GLY A 45 -4.92 -7.77 7.24
N ASP A 46 -6.10 -7.96 6.66
CA ASP A 46 -6.81 -9.24 6.63
C ASP A 46 -5.98 -10.34 5.96
N VAL A 47 -5.24 -10.00 4.90
CA VAL A 47 -4.40 -10.96 4.16
C VAL A 47 -3.27 -11.56 4.99
N ILE A 48 -2.73 -10.80 5.95
CA ILE A 48 -1.69 -11.27 6.87
C ILE A 48 -2.29 -12.10 8.01
N GLU A 49 -3.54 -11.80 8.38
CA GLU A 49 -4.29 -12.56 9.38
C GLU A 49 -4.90 -13.86 8.82
N GLY A 50 -4.73 -14.13 7.52
CA GLY A 50 -5.28 -15.30 6.84
C GLY A 50 -6.76 -15.16 6.45
N ARG A 51 -7.35 -13.97 6.66
CA ARG A 51 -8.72 -13.66 6.25
C ARG A 51 -8.69 -13.07 4.84
N LYS A 52 -9.24 -13.80 3.87
CA LYS A 52 -9.37 -13.30 2.50
C LYS A 52 -10.83 -13.39 2.10
N TRP A 53 -11.47 -12.25 1.88
CA TRP A 53 -12.86 -12.10 1.42
C TRP A 53 -12.98 -10.79 0.63
N GLY A 54 -13.99 -10.62 -0.25
CA GLY A 54 -14.05 -9.43 -1.14
C GLY A 54 -14.08 -8.07 -0.44
N GLY A 55 -14.55 -8.03 0.82
CA GLY A 55 -14.55 -6.84 1.68
C GLY A 55 -13.25 -6.58 2.45
N GLY A 56 -12.23 -7.43 2.27
CA GLY A 56 -10.99 -7.35 3.05
C GLY A 56 -10.10 -6.19 2.64
N LEU A 57 -9.15 -5.90 3.52
CA LEU A 57 -8.19 -4.81 3.33
C LEU A 57 -6.75 -5.27 3.52
N VAL A 58 -5.87 -4.74 2.67
CA VAL A 58 -4.41 -4.77 2.83
C VAL A 58 -3.98 -3.37 3.19
N GLU A 59 -3.35 -3.23 4.36
CA GLU A 59 -2.78 -1.95 4.76
C GLU A 59 -1.29 -1.95 4.46
N VAL A 60 -0.87 -0.98 3.65
CA VAL A 60 0.53 -0.74 3.30
C VAL A 60 0.97 0.52 4.03
N ILE A 61 1.76 0.33 5.08
CA ILE A 61 2.26 1.40 5.95
C ILE A 61 3.66 1.77 5.50
N ILE A 62 3.82 3.00 5.04
CA ILE A 62 5.06 3.62 4.61
C ILE A 62 5.52 4.53 5.75
N ALA A 63 6.61 4.15 6.42
CA ALA A 63 7.20 4.94 7.49
C ALA A 63 8.33 5.80 6.94
N LEU A 64 8.24 7.11 7.15
CA LEU A 64 9.23 8.10 6.75
C LEU A 64 9.87 8.72 7.99
N ARG A 65 11.17 9.01 7.92
CA ARG A 65 11.85 9.78 8.97
C ARG A 65 11.29 11.20 9.07
N GLU A 66 10.97 11.80 7.93
CA GLU A 66 10.35 13.12 7.81
C GLU A 66 9.07 12.96 6.99
N THR A 67 7.92 13.21 7.61
CA THR A 67 6.64 13.17 6.90
C THR A 67 6.31 14.49 6.24
N PRO A 68 5.72 14.47 5.03
CA PRO A 68 5.07 15.62 4.41
C PRO A 68 4.08 16.29 5.38
N GLN A 69 3.99 17.62 5.35
CA GLN A 69 3.16 18.36 6.29
C GLN A 69 1.79 18.68 5.68
N GLY A 70 0.74 18.29 6.41
CA GLY A 70 -0.64 18.62 6.07
C GLY A 70 -1.35 17.58 5.20
N GLU A 71 -2.67 17.49 5.40
CA GLU A 71 -3.53 16.49 4.77
C GLU A 71 -3.56 16.57 3.24
N LEU A 72 -3.44 17.78 2.67
CA LEU A 72 -3.47 17.98 1.23
C LEU A 72 -2.24 17.36 0.54
N GLU A 73 -1.06 17.56 1.11
CA GLU A 73 0.18 17.01 0.57
C GLU A 73 0.21 15.48 0.72
N LEU A 74 -0.22 14.96 1.88
CA LEU A 74 -0.37 13.52 2.10
C LEU A 74 -1.35 12.89 1.11
N SER A 75 -2.49 13.54 0.86
CA SER A 75 -3.48 13.08 -0.12
C SER A 75 -2.91 13.07 -1.54
N ARG A 76 -2.17 14.12 -1.92
CA ARG A 76 -1.48 14.20 -3.22
C ARG A 76 -0.47 13.06 -3.39
N ILE A 77 0.34 12.79 -2.37
CA ILE A 77 1.34 11.71 -2.39
C ILE A 77 0.67 10.35 -2.53
N LYS A 78 -0.38 10.07 -1.75
CA LYS A 78 -1.15 8.82 -1.86
C LYS A 78 -1.70 8.65 -3.28
N SER A 79 -2.30 9.69 -3.85
CA SER A 79 -2.81 9.66 -5.22
C SER A 79 -1.72 9.40 -6.27
N LEU A 80 -0.53 9.98 -6.10
CA LEU A 80 0.61 9.72 -6.99
C LEU A 80 1.09 8.28 -6.89
N ILE A 81 1.15 7.71 -5.69
CA ILE A 81 1.52 6.31 -5.47
C ILE A 81 0.47 5.37 -6.08
N GLU A 82 -0.83 5.62 -5.87
CA GLU A 82 -1.91 4.82 -6.44
C GLU A 82 -1.87 4.81 -7.97
N LYS A 83 -1.64 5.99 -8.57
CA LYS A 83 -1.48 6.13 -10.02
C LYS A 83 -0.22 5.42 -10.52
N GLY A 84 0.92 5.58 -9.84
CA GLY A 84 2.19 4.94 -10.18
C GLY A 84 2.11 3.42 -10.10
N ALA A 85 1.43 2.90 -9.08
CA ALA A 85 1.15 1.47 -8.91
C ALA A 85 0.09 0.95 -9.89
N ARG A 86 -0.59 1.86 -10.61
CA ARG A 86 -1.76 1.60 -11.48
C ARG A 86 -2.83 0.79 -10.76
N LEU A 87 -3.20 1.23 -9.56
CA LEU A 87 -4.31 0.66 -8.82
C LEU A 87 -5.63 1.03 -9.52
N PRO A 88 -6.57 0.09 -9.68
CA PRO A 88 -7.91 0.41 -10.16
C PRO A 88 -8.64 1.30 -9.15
N PRO A 89 -9.65 2.11 -9.53
CA PRO A 89 -10.34 3.03 -8.62
C PRO A 89 -10.97 2.35 -7.39
N TYR A 90 -11.36 1.09 -7.52
CA TYR A 90 -11.89 0.28 -6.42
C TYR A 90 -10.89 -0.83 -6.09
N HIS A 91 -10.09 -0.65 -5.05
CA HIS A 91 -9.05 -1.60 -4.67
C HIS A 91 -9.05 -1.86 -3.16
N PRO A 92 -8.51 -3.01 -2.71
CA PRO A 92 -8.46 -3.37 -1.29
C PRO A 92 -7.21 -2.83 -0.56
N PHE A 93 -6.44 -1.93 -1.17
CA PHE A 93 -5.20 -1.43 -0.57
C PHE A 93 -5.42 -0.07 0.10
N LYS A 94 -5.04 0.06 1.36
CA LYS A 94 -5.02 1.33 2.07
C LYS A 94 -3.57 1.73 2.30
N ILE A 95 -3.16 2.84 1.69
CA ILE A 95 -1.80 3.38 1.83
C ILE A 95 -1.79 4.37 2.99
N LEU A 96 -0.97 4.05 4.00
CA LEU A 96 -0.75 4.87 5.17
C LEU A 96 0.67 5.43 5.10
N VAL A 97 0.82 6.75 5.11
CA VAL A 97 2.12 7.42 5.18
C VAL A 97 2.24 8.02 6.57
N VAL A 98 3.23 7.57 7.34
CA VAL A 98 3.36 7.88 8.76
C VAL A 98 4.80 8.25 9.11
N SER A 99 4.98 8.98 10.21
CA SER A 99 6.31 9.25 10.75
C SER A 99 6.82 8.00 11.44
N GLU A 100 8.11 7.70 11.29
CA GLU A 100 8.77 6.64 12.07
C GLU A 100 8.58 6.85 13.59
N SER A 101 8.48 8.09 14.06
CA SER A 101 8.23 8.40 15.48
C SER A 101 6.86 7.91 15.97
N ASN A 102 5.87 7.82 15.08
CA ASN A 102 4.50 7.45 15.42
C ASN A 102 4.16 6.05 14.93
N LEU A 103 5.13 5.33 14.35
CA LEU A 103 4.93 4.06 13.69
C LEU A 103 4.29 3.01 14.61
N ASP A 104 4.68 3.01 15.90
CA ASP A 104 4.15 2.05 16.88
C ASP A 104 2.65 2.22 17.14
N GLU A 105 2.11 3.45 17.07
CA GLU A 105 0.67 3.71 17.24
C GLU A 105 -0.15 3.04 16.12
N TYR A 106 0.41 3.05 14.91
CA TYR A 106 -0.20 2.36 13.79
C TYR A 106 0.04 0.87 13.95
N LEU A 107 1.28 0.42 14.09
CA LEU A 107 1.58 -1.00 14.04
C LEU A 107 0.94 -1.80 15.18
N GLY A 108 0.96 -1.28 16.40
CA GLY A 108 0.48 -1.97 17.60
C GLY A 108 0.94 -3.43 17.66
N ALA A 109 0.04 -4.31 18.12
CA ALA A 109 0.25 -5.76 18.17
C ALA A 109 -0.13 -6.50 16.87
N ARG A 110 -0.33 -5.79 15.76
CA ARG A 110 -0.85 -6.38 14.51
C ARG A 110 0.20 -7.27 13.85
N LYS A 111 -0.23 -8.42 13.34
CA LYS A 111 0.61 -9.28 12.49
C LYS A 111 1.02 -8.51 11.24
N ARG A 112 2.29 -8.59 10.87
CA ARG A 112 2.84 -7.80 9.77
C ARG A 112 4.01 -8.48 9.10
N VAL A 113 4.22 -8.11 7.85
CA VAL A 113 5.45 -8.36 7.10
C VAL A 113 6.17 -7.04 6.98
N GLU A 114 7.41 -6.98 7.48
CA GLU A 114 8.31 -5.86 7.22
C GLU A 114 9.00 -6.09 5.88
N VAL A 115 8.97 -5.08 5.02
CA VAL A 115 9.68 -5.07 3.75
C VAL A 115 10.68 -3.92 3.79
N ILE A 116 11.95 -4.28 3.69
CA ILE A 116 13.04 -3.30 3.56
C ILE A 116 13.22 -3.06 2.07
N PRO A 117 12.97 -1.85 1.55
CA PRO A 117 13.30 -1.51 0.17
C PRO A 117 14.83 -1.48 0.06
N LEU A 118 15.45 -2.64 -0.21
CA LEU A 118 16.88 -2.72 -0.46
C LEU A 118 17.20 -1.88 -1.70
N LYS A 119 18.32 -1.14 -1.65
CA LYS A 119 18.86 -0.31 -2.72
C LYS A 119 18.55 -0.91 -4.10
N PHE A 120 17.60 -0.31 -4.80
CA PHE A 120 17.34 -0.59 -6.21
C PHE A 120 18.55 -0.07 -7.00
N LYS A 121 19.65 -0.82 -6.99
CA LYS A 121 20.69 -0.67 -8.01
C LYS A 121 20.09 -1.27 -9.25
N GLY A 122 19.58 -0.40 -10.11
CA GLY A 122 19.12 -0.78 -11.44
C GLY A 122 20.14 -1.70 -12.08
N THR A 123 19.70 -2.91 -12.38
CA THR A 123 20.36 -3.73 -13.39
C THR A 123 19.27 -4.02 -14.39
N ALA A 124 19.24 -3.20 -15.43
CA ALA A 124 18.62 -3.57 -16.68
C ALA A 124 19.27 -4.89 -17.13
N LEU A 125 18.43 -5.88 -17.43
CA LEU A 125 18.73 -6.99 -18.31
C LEU A 125 17.56 -7.13 -19.28
#